data_AF-A0A023F7M6-F1
#
_entry.id   AF-A0A023F7M6-F1
#
_cell.length_a   1.000
_cell.length_b   1.000
_cell.length_c   1.000
_cell.angle_alpha   90.00
_cell.angle_beta   90.00
_cell.angle_gamma   90.00
#
_symmetry.space_group_name_H-M   'P 1'
#
loop_
_entity.id
_entity.type
_entity.pdbx_description
1 polymer ?
#
loop_
_entity_poly.entity_id
_entity_poly.type
_entity_poly.pdbx_seq_one_letter_code
_entity_poly.pdbx_strand_id
1 'polypeptide(L)'
;MICRTVQCLNTISKLGLRAFSANVPDVNRAEVSSAVAAIENGIIAKRELKYLNKYEPPRQAWVENINTPEEKKLGIIDLHPDVFGVMPRIDIIQENVRWQSLYKYVCYAHTKVRNEVRGGGRKPWPQKGLGRARHGSIRSPLFRGGGVIHGPRSPKTYFFMLPFYKRLLGLTSTLSVKLAQDDLHIVDNLEIPTEDHKFLEDLVQERNWGVSVLFIDDTDIMPRNITVAADNIKHMNLMPVYGLNVYSMLKHETLVLTLAALEKIEDKILFQLHRSDNVHITSKFHLNQQ
;
A
#
# COMPACT_ATOMS: atom_id res chain seq x y z
N MET A 1 -32.58 11.18 53.22
CA MET A 1 -33.63 11.13 52.18
C MET A 1 -33.58 9.74 51.58
N ILE A 2 -34.04 8.68 52.26
CA ILE A 2 -35.43 8.22 52.41
C ILE A 2 -36.15 8.04 51.05
N CYS A 3 -36.25 6.76 50.70
CA CYS A 3 -37.33 6.05 49.98
C CYS A 3 -37.72 6.45 48.56
N ARG A 4 -37.65 5.45 47.66
CA ARG A 4 -38.77 4.71 47.01
C ARG A 4 -38.26 4.21 45.64
N THR A 5 -38.41 2.98 45.17
CA THR A 5 -39.19 1.80 45.58
C THR A 5 -38.73 0.66 44.66
N VAL A 6 -38.37 -0.48 45.26
CA VAL A 6 -38.42 -1.79 44.62
C VAL A 6 -39.89 -2.17 44.49
N GLN A 7 -40.32 -2.64 43.32
CA GLN A 7 -41.44 -3.58 43.04
C GLN A 7 -42.12 -3.21 41.72
N CYS A 8 -41.94 -4.08 40.71
CA CYS A 8 -43.01 -4.61 39.88
C CYS A 8 -42.39 -5.66 38.94
N LEU A 9 -42.11 -6.83 39.51
CA LEU A 9 -42.14 -8.09 38.78
C LEU A 9 -43.60 -8.44 38.50
N ASN A 10 -43.83 -9.09 37.36
CA ASN A 10 -45.02 -9.90 37.04
C ASN A 10 -46.33 -9.15 36.83
N THR A 11 -46.71 -8.92 35.57
CA THR A 11 -48.10 -8.98 35.07
C THR A 11 -48.17 -8.71 33.56
N ILE A 12 -47.52 -9.51 32.71
CA ILE A 12 -47.92 -9.61 31.29
C ILE A 12 -47.83 -11.08 30.86
N SER A 13 -48.67 -11.90 31.47
CA SER A 13 -49.02 -13.24 30.98
C SER A 13 -50.55 -13.30 30.91
N LYS A 14 -51.11 -12.95 29.75
CA LYS A 14 -52.48 -13.21 29.25
C LYS A 14 -52.97 -12.04 28.38
N LEU A 15 -52.44 -11.94 27.16
CA LEU A 15 -53.21 -11.43 26.02
C LEU A 15 -52.77 -12.24 24.80
N GLY A 16 -53.61 -13.20 24.42
CA GLY A 16 -53.44 -13.92 23.17
C GLY A 16 -53.77 -13.00 22.00
N LEU A 17 -52.77 -12.65 21.21
CA LEU A 17 -52.91 -12.15 19.85
C LEU A 17 -51.91 -12.93 18.99
N ARG A 18 -52.46 -13.63 18.00
CA ARG A 18 -51.73 -14.46 17.03
C ARG A 18 -50.93 -13.58 16.06
N ALA A 19 -49.80 -14.14 15.65
CA ALA A 19 -49.11 -13.94 14.35
C ALA A 19 -48.74 -12.50 13.96
N PHE A 20 -47.47 -12.15 14.18
CA PHE A 20 -46.68 -11.43 13.19
C PHE A 20 -45.28 -12.02 13.15
N SER A 21 -45.05 -12.83 12.11
CA SER A 21 -43.73 -13.19 11.61
C SER A 21 -42.99 -11.91 11.23
N ALA A 22 -41.87 -11.63 11.89
CA ALA A 22 -40.90 -10.65 11.43
C ALA A 22 -39.72 -11.43 10.86
N ASN A 23 -39.72 -11.51 9.53
CA ASN A 23 -38.65 -12.05 8.69
C ASN A 23 -37.30 -11.43 9.08
N VAL A 24 -36.47 -12.20 9.76
CA VAL A 24 -35.03 -12.13 9.53
C VAL A 24 -34.83 -12.84 8.19
N PRO A 25 -34.22 -12.22 7.16
CA PRO A 25 -33.92 -12.95 5.95
C PRO A 25 -32.96 -14.08 6.34
N ASP A 26 -33.46 -15.32 6.29
CA ASP A 26 -32.65 -16.52 6.24
C ASP A 26 -31.66 -16.28 5.10
N VAL A 27 -30.40 -16.00 5.44
CA VAL A 27 -29.30 -16.07 4.48
C VAL A 27 -29.40 -17.47 3.88
N ASN A 28 -29.67 -17.53 2.59
CA ASN A 28 -30.03 -18.73 1.87
C ASN A 28 -29.05 -19.86 2.23
N ARG A 29 -29.49 -20.83 3.04
CA ARG A 29 -28.70 -22.05 3.37
C ARG A 29 -28.26 -22.78 2.10
N ALA A 30 -28.97 -22.58 0.99
CA ALA A 30 -28.60 -23.08 -0.33
C ALA A 30 -27.41 -22.33 -0.98
N GLU A 31 -27.27 -21.02 -0.77
CA GLU A 31 -26.12 -20.24 -1.27
C GLU A 31 -24.86 -20.55 -0.47
N VAL A 32 -24.99 -20.63 0.87
CA VAL A 32 -23.91 -21.08 1.75
C VAL A 32 -23.52 -22.54 1.44
N SER A 33 -24.50 -23.41 1.18
CA SER A 33 -24.25 -24.79 0.75
C SER A 33 -23.56 -24.87 -0.62
N SER A 34 -23.92 -24.01 -1.58
CA SER A 34 -23.27 -23.97 -2.90
C SER A 34 -21.83 -23.43 -2.84
N ALA A 35 -21.57 -22.46 -1.96
CA ALA A 35 -20.21 -21.96 -1.72
C ALA A 35 -19.36 -23.01 -0.99
N VAL A 36 -19.92 -23.72 -0.01
CA VAL A 36 -19.24 -24.83 0.69
C VAL A 36 -19.02 -26.03 -0.24
N ALA A 37 -19.95 -26.34 -1.13
CA ALA A 37 -19.80 -27.41 -2.14
C ALA A 37 -18.81 -27.06 -3.26
N ALA A 38 -18.60 -25.77 -3.54
CA ALA A 38 -17.53 -25.29 -4.43
C ALA A 38 -16.15 -25.33 -3.75
N ILE A 39 -16.09 -25.34 -2.41
CA ILE A 39 -14.85 -25.51 -1.64
C ILE A 39 -14.44 -26.99 -1.58
N GLU A 40 -15.39 -27.93 -1.58
CA GLU A 40 -15.10 -29.39 -1.57
C GLU A 40 -14.63 -29.94 -2.93
N ASN A 41 -15.04 -29.32 -4.03
CA ASN A 41 -14.47 -29.57 -5.35
C ASN A 41 -13.42 -28.50 -5.59
N GLY A 42 -12.16 -28.79 -5.23
CA GLY A 42 -11.04 -27.83 -5.20
C GLY A 42 -11.19 -26.68 -6.20
N ILE A 43 -11.00 -25.45 -5.72
CA ILE A 43 -11.35 -24.20 -6.41
C ILE A 43 -10.56 -24.11 -7.73
N ILE A 44 -11.10 -24.68 -8.80
CA ILE A 44 -10.66 -24.39 -10.16
C ILE A 44 -11.45 -23.16 -10.56
N ALA A 45 -10.96 -21.99 -10.15
CA ALA A 45 -11.56 -20.71 -10.52
C ALA A 45 -11.25 -20.44 -11.99
N LYS A 46 -11.95 -21.12 -12.91
CA LYS A 46 -12.02 -20.69 -14.31
C LYS A 46 -12.77 -19.37 -14.33
N ARG A 47 -12.00 -18.28 -14.29
CA ARG A 47 -12.50 -16.92 -14.36
C ARG A 47 -12.38 -16.37 -15.78
N GLU A 48 -13.35 -15.55 -16.16
CA GLU A 48 -13.32 -14.86 -17.45
C GLU A 48 -12.37 -13.66 -17.37
N LEU A 49 -11.18 -13.81 -17.94
CA LEU A 49 -10.20 -12.73 -18.04
C LEU A 49 -10.58 -11.77 -19.17
N LYS A 50 -10.84 -10.50 -18.83
CA LYS A 50 -11.10 -9.44 -19.82
C LYS A 50 -9.83 -9.12 -20.60
N TYR A 51 -9.99 -8.76 -21.87
CA TYR A 51 -8.92 -8.27 -22.76
C TYR A 51 -7.75 -9.23 -23.01
N LEU A 52 -7.94 -10.54 -22.82
CA LEU A 52 -6.90 -11.54 -23.03
C LEU A 52 -6.46 -11.60 -24.51
N ASN A 53 -5.15 -11.56 -24.73
CA ASN A 53 -4.56 -11.78 -26.05
C ASN A 53 -4.68 -13.26 -26.45
N LYS A 54 -5.06 -13.54 -27.70
CA LYS A 54 -5.24 -14.91 -28.22
C LYS A 54 -3.94 -15.75 -28.17
N TYR A 55 -2.79 -15.09 -28.24
CA TYR A 55 -1.49 -15.76 -28.36
C TYR A 55 -0.78 -15.98 -27.03
N GLU A 56 -1.17 -15.26 -25.98
CA GLU A 56 -0.52 -15.35 -24.68
C GLU A 56 -1.45 -16.08 -23.70
N PRO A 57 -1.08 -17.28 -23.23
CA PRO A 57 -1.86 -17.98 -22.24
C PRO A 57 -1.78 -17.24 -20.89
N PRO A 58 -2.83 -17.36 -20.05
CA PRO A 58 -2.78 -16.83 -18.69
C PRO A 58 -1.70 -17.55 -17.87
N ARG A 59 -1.18 -16.85 -16.87
CA ARG A 59 -0.28 -17.46 -15.87
C ARG A 59 -1.13 -18.20 -14.85
N GLN A 60 -0.56 -19.13 -14.11
CA GLN A 60 -1.29 -19.87 -13.07
C GLN A 60 -0.57 -19.73 -11.74
N ALA A 61 -1.34 -19.63 -10.67
CA ALA A 61 -0.84 -19.59 -9.31
C ALA A 61 -1.74 -20.42 -8.39
N TRP A 62 -1.16 -20.94 -7.32
CA TRP A 62 -1.88 -21.70 -6.31
C TRP A 62 -2.69 -20.77 -5.42
N VAL A 63 -3.89 -21.21 -5.05
CA VAL A 63 -4.67 -20.60 -3.97
C VAL A 63 -4.42 -21.39 -2.70
N GLU A 64 -3.87 -20.73 -1.71
CA GLU A 64 -3.49 -21.27 -0.42
C GLU A 64 -4.52 -20.91 0.66
N ASN A 65 -4.54 -21.69 1.73
CA ASN A 65 -5.30 -21.39 2.94
C ASN A 65 -4.49 -20.50 3.90
N ILE A 66 -5.12 -19.80 4.84
CA ILE A 66 -4.42 -19.12 5.96
C ILE A 66 -4.81 -19.67 7.34
N ASN A 67 -5.85 -20.49 7.39
CA ASN A 67 -6.48 -20.92 8.63
C ASN A 67 -5.66 -21.95 9.40
N THR A 68 -4.74 -22.65 8.74
CA THR A 68 -3.82 -23.62 9.36
C THR A 68 -2.37 -23.25 9.01
N PRO A 69 -1.39 -23.53 9.88
CA PRO A 69 0.00 -23.20 9.59
C PRO A 69 0.52 -24.08 8.44
N GLU A 70 0.11 -25.35 8.42
CA GLU A 70 0.32 -26.27 7.29
C GLU A 70 -0.23 -25.71 5.97
N GLU A 71 0.59 -25.76 4.92
CA GLU A 71 0.25 -25.35 3.56
C GLU A 71 -0.76 -26.32 2.93
N LYS A 72 -1.96 -25.84 2.62
CA LYS A 72 -2.97 -26.58 1.85
C LYS A 72 -3.30 -25.81 0.58
N LYS A 73 -3.10 -26.48 -0.56
CA LYS A 73 -3.43 -25.98 -1.90
C LYS A 73 -4.92 -26.20 -2.16
N LEU A 74 -5.70 -25.15 -2.01
CA LEU A 74 -7.16 -25.17 -2.18
C LEU A 74 -7.57 -25.23 -3.65
N GLY A 75 -6.76 -24.62 -4.53
CA GLY A 75 -7.12 -24.45 -5.93
C GLY A 75 -6.00 -23.86 -6.78
N ILE A 76 -6.30 -23.69 -8.08
CA ILE A 76 -5.44 -23.00 -9.05
C ILE A 76 -6.25 -21.87 -9.66
N ILE A 77 -5.63 -20.69 -9.78
CA ILE A 77 -6.22 -19.50 -10.40
C ILE A 77 -5.41 -19.04 -11.61
N ASP A 78 -6.11 -18.64 -12.66
CA ASP A 78 -5.54 -18.13 -13.91
C ASP A 78 -5.30 -16.62 -13.84
N LEU A 79 -4.06 -16.14 -13.80
CA LEU A 79 -3.61 -14.74 -13.76
C LEU A 79 -3.49 -14.07 -15.13
N HIS A 80 -3.82 -12.78 -15.24
CA HIS A 80 -3.71 -12.05 -16.51
C HIS A 80 -2.24 -11.79 -16.90
N PRO A 81 -1.82 -12.14 -18.15
CA PRO A 81 -0.42 -12.02 -18.57
C PRO A 81 0.08 -10.56 -18.62
N ASP A 82 -0.75 -9.58 -19.01
CA ASP A 82 -0.35 -8.16 -19.02
C ASP A 82 -0.11 -7.55 -17.62
N VAL A 83 -0.50 -8.24 -16.54
CA VAL A 83 -0.30 -7.77 -15.16
C VAL A 83 0.84 -8.53 -14.50
N PHE A 84 0.81 -9.87 -14.60
CA PHE A 84 1.72 -10.78 -13.89
C PHE A 84 2.76 -11.47 -14.79
N GLY A 85 2.70 -11.26 -16.11
CA GLY A 85 3.58 -11.86 -17.11
C GLY A 85 4.38 -10.83 -17.91
N VAL A 86 4.45 -9.57 -17.46
CA VAL A 86 5.20 -8.51 -18.15
C VAL A 86 6.69 -8.73 -17.98
N MET A 87 7.46 -8.41 -19.02
CA MET A 87 8.92 -8.46 -18.94
C MET A 87 9.43 -7.55 -17.80
N PRO A 88 10.18 -8.11 -16.83
CA PRO A 88 10.59 -7.37 -15.64
C PRO A 88 11.64 -6.29 -15.99
N ARG A 89 11.24 -5.02 -15.86
CA ARG A 89 12.09 -3.85 -16.15
C ARG A 89 12.63 -3.19 -14.89
N ILE A 90 13.85 -3.57 -14.51
CA ILE A 90 14.53 -3.10 -13.28
C ILE A 90 14.74 -1.58 -13.29
N ASP A 91 14.99 -0.99 -14.46
CA ASP A 91 15.16 0.45 -14.65
C ASP A 91 13.92 1.24 -14.22
N ILE A 92 12.73 0.79 -14.66
CA ILE A 92 11.46 1.45 -14.32
C ILE A 92 11.10 1.24 -12.86
N ILE A 93 11.42 0.06 -12.31
CA ILE A 93 11.25 -0.22 -10.88
C ILE A 93 12.09 0.77 -10.05
N GLN A 94 13.35 0.98 -10.43
CA GLN A 94 14.24 1.94 -9.77
C GLN A 94 13.75 3.38 -9.89
N GLU A 95 13.27 3.80 -11.07
CA GLU A 95 12.68 5.14 -11.28
C GLU A 95 11.48 5.36 -10.34
N ASN A 96 10.63 4.35 -10.17
CA ASN A 96 9.45 4.41 -9.30
C ASN A 96 9.83 4.51 -7.82
N VAL A 97 10.77 3.70 -7.35
CA VAL A 97 11.27 3.74 -5.97
C VAL A 97 11.88 5.11 -5.66
N ARG A 98 12.69 5.64 -6.57
CA ARG A 98 13.30 6.96 -6.45
C ARG A 98 12.25 8.06 -6.42
N TRP A 99 11.26 8.00 -7.31
CA TRP A 99 10.13 8.92 -7.33
C TRP A 99 9.36 8.90 -6.01
N GLN A 100 8.99 7.72 -5.49
CA GLN A 100 8.27 7.54 -4.21
C GLN A 100 9.05 8.06 -3.00
N SER A 101 10.37 8.04 -3.04
CA SER A 101 11.21 8.59 -1.98
C SER A 101 11.32 10.12 -2.07
N LEU A 102 11.48 10.67 -3.28
CA LEU A 102 11.76 12.09 -3.48
C LEU A 102 10.51 12.98 -3.52
N TYR A 103 9.37 12.50 -4.02
CA TYR A 103 8.17 13.35 -4.17
C TYR A 103 7.67 13.91 -2.83
N LYS A 104 7.86 13.17 -1.74
CA LYS A 104 7.50 13.56 -0.37
C LYS A 104 8.63 14.22 0.42
N TYR A 105 9.86 14.23 -0.12
CA TYR A 105 11.04 14.68 0.61
C TYR A 105 11.21 16.20 0.53
N VAL A 106 11.35 16.83 1.70
CA VAL A 106 11.64 18.26 1.86
C VAL A 106 12.90 18.40 2.72
N CYS A 107 13.90 19.09 2.19
CA CYS A 107 15.13 19.37 2.92
C CYS A 107 15.01 20.70 3.68
N TYR A 108 15.08 20.62 5.01
CA TYR A 108 15.03 21.77 5.91
C TYR A 108 16.40 22.33 6.30
N ALA A 109 17.50 21.70 5.85
CA ALA A 109 18.85 22.14 6.17
C ALA A 109 19.09 23.58 5.65
N HIS A 110 19.50 24.47 6.54
CA HIS A 110 19.70 25.88 6.23
C HIS A 110 21.01 26.38 6.84
N THR A 111 21.85 26.99 6.00
CA THR A 111 23.02 27.74 6.47
C THR A 111 22.81 29.23 6.30
N LYS A 112 23.26 30.00 7.30
CA LYS A 112 23.25 31.47 7.23
C LYS A 112 24.32 31.96 6.26
N VAL A 113 23.89 32.69 5.25
CA VAL A 113 24.80 33.42 4.35
C VAL A 113 25.37 34.63 5.12
N ARG A 114 26.49 35.20 4.66
CA ARG A 114 27.15 36.37 5.29
C ARG A 114 26.20 37.54 5.62
N ASN A 115 25.10 37.68 4.88
CA ASN A 115 24.10 38.74 5.07
C ASN A 115 23.13 38.44 6.23
N GLU A 116 22.88 37.16 6.51
CA GLU A 116 21.96 36.67 7.53
C GLU A 116 22.65 36.48 8.89
N VAL A 117 23.98 36.37 8.91
CA VAL A 117 24.77 36.36 10.15
C VAL A 117 24.66 37.72 10.85
N ARG A 118 24.49 37.73 12.18
CA ARG A 118 24.33 38.96 12.98
C ARG A 118 25.60 39.82 12.96
N GLY A 119 25.46 41.15 12.88
CA GLY A 119 26.57 42.11 13.03
C GLY A 119 27.21 42.55 11.71
N GLY A 120 28.52 42.83 11.71
CA GLY A 120 29.35 43.03 10.50
C GLY A 120 28.90 44.07 9.46
N GLY A 121 28.30 45.18 9.90
CA GLY A 121 28.01 46.35 9.07
C GLY A 121 29.17 47.36 8.97
N ARG A 122 30.09 47.37 9.95
CA ARG A 122 31.28 48.23 9.96
C ARG A 122 32.48 47.51 9.34
N LYS A 123 33.26 48.24 8.54
CA LYS A 123 34.55 47.76 8.01
C LYS A 123 35.53 47.53 9.17
N PRO A 124 36.20 46.36 9.28
CA PRO A 124 37.07 46.04 10.42
C PRO A 124 38.23 47.03 10.60
N TRP A 125 38.83 47.48 9.49
CA TRP A 125 39.94 48.43 9.48
C TRP A 125 40.07 49.16 8.12
N PRO A 126 40.78 50.31 8.04
CA PRO A 126 41.00 51.02 6.78
C PRO A 126 41.76 50.17 5.74
N GLN A 127 41.57 50.50 4.46
CA GLN A 127 42.07 49.70 3.33
C GLN A 127 43.61 49.62 3.26
N LYS A 128 44.31 50.64 3.78
CA LYS A 128 45.76 50.81 3.75
C LYS A 128 46.23 51.33 5.13
N GLY A 129 47.53 51.20 5.42
CA GLY A 129 48.18 51.75 6.62
C GLY A 129 48.48 50.74 7.74
N LEU A 130 47.81 49.59 7.78
CA LEU A 130 47.95 48.61 8.88
C LEU A 130 48.79 47.37 8.56
N GLY A 131 49.25 47.18 7.32
CA GLY A 131 50.01 45.99 6.91
C GLY A 131 49.25 44.65 6.92
N ARG A 132 47.95 44.65 7.24
CA ARG A 132 47.08 43.46 7.28
C ARG A 132 46.37 43.21 5.94
N ALA A 133 45.87 41.98 5.76
CA ALA A 133 44.99 41.64 4.64
C ALA A 133 43.75 42.54 4.59
N ARG A 134 43.22 42.78 3.38
CA ARG A 134 42.08 43.67 3.14
C ARG A 134 40.78 42.93 3.39
N HIS A 135 39.96 43.42 4.32
CA HIS A 135 38.65 42.85 4.61
C HIS A 135 37.54 43.91 4.64
N GLY A 136 36.39 43.54 4.07
CA GLY A 136 35.21 44.40 4.03
C GLY A 136 34.25 44.20 5.21
N SER A 137 34.15 42.99 5.76
CA SER A 137 33.26 42.66 6.87
C SER A 137 33.80 41.47 7.66
N ILE A 138 33.56 41.44 8.97
CA ILE A 138 33.86 40.30 9.85
C ILE A 138 32.97 39.09 9.59
N ARG A 139 31.84 39.25 8.88
CA ARG A 139 30.92 38.15 8.52
C ARG A 139 31.33 37.40 7.26
N SER A 140 32.46 37.76 6.67
CA SER A 140 32.97 37.07 5.50
C SER A 140 33.26 35.60 5.86
N PRO A 141 32.98 34.65 4.95
CA PRO A 141 33.28 33.22 5.14
C PRO A 141 34.74 32.90 5.49
N LEU A 142 35.67 33.81 5.15
CA LEU A 142 37.08 33.70 5.50
C LEU A 142 37.34 33.89 7.01
N PHE A 143 36.42 34.53 7.74
CA PHE A 143 36.53 34.73 9.17
C PHE A 143 35.83 33.60 9.93
N ARG A 144 36.36 33.28 11.12
CA ARG A 144 35.70 32.39 12.08
C ARG A 144 34.34 32.98 12.50
N GLY A 145 33.28 32.18 12.41
CA GLY A 145 31.91 32.64 12.69
C GLY A 145 31.30 33.49 11.56
N GLY A 146 31.96 33.58 10.40
CA GLY A 146 31.40 34.14 9.18
C GLY A 146 30.30 33.28 8.57
N GLY A 147 29.62 33.80 7.55
CA GLY A 147 28.58 33.05 6.84
C GLY A 147 29.15 31.97 5.92
N VAL A 148 28.32 30.99 5.56
CA VAL A 148 28.69 29.92 4.61
C VAL A 148 28.50 30.42 3.17
N ILE A 149 29.43 30.11 2.25
CA ILE A 149 29.35 30.49 0.82
C ILE A 149 28.37 29.58 0.08
N HIS A 150 28.69 28.29 0.03
CA HIS A 150 27.91 27.26 -0.64
C HIS A 150 27.43 26.27 0.42
N GLY A 151 26.28 26.56 1.00
CA GLY A 151 25.62 25.68 1.95
C GLY A 151 24.18 25.45 1.55
N PRO A 152 23.50 24.49 2.20
CA PRO A 152 22.10 24.20 1.92
C PRO A 152 21.22 25.43 2.19
N ARG A 153 20.31 25.68 1.25
CA ARG A 153 19.28 26.72 1.33
C ARG A 153 17.92 26.06 1.48
N SER A 154 17.28 26.32 2.62
CA SER A 154 15.96 25.79 2.98
C SER A 154 14.84 26.81 2.71
N PRO A 155 13.60 26.34 2.42
CA PRO A 155 13.25 24.95 2.16
C PRO A 155 13.52 24.55 0.71
N LYS A 156 14.12 23.37 0.50
CA LYS A 156 14.31 22.80 -0.85
C LYS A 156 13.45 21.56 -1.01
N THR A 157 12.53 21.61 -1.97
CA THR A 157 11.69 20.48 -2.37
C THR A 157 12.34 19.69 -3.50
N TYR A 158 12.13 18.37 -3.51
CA TYR A 158 12.57 17.47 -4.57
C TYR A 158 11.38 16.87 -5.34
N PHE A 159 10.26 17.60 -5.34
CA PHE A 159 9.01 17.15 -5.95
C PHE A 159 9.10 17.09 -7.47
N PHE A 160 8.75 15.95 -8.03
CA PHE A 160 8.46 15.77 -9.45
C PHE A 160 7.43 14.66 -9.61
N MET A 161 6.66 14.70 -10.70
CA MET A 161 5.67 13.65 -11.02
C MET A 161 6.20 12.75 -12.13
N LEU A 162 6.26 11.45 -11.85
CA LEU A 162 6.58 10.45 -12.86
C LEU A 162 5.36 10.26 -13.80
N PRO A 163 5.56 10.13 -15.13
CA PRO A 163 4.48 9.86 -16.07
C PRO A 163 3.62 8.68 -15.61
N PHE A 164 2.31 8.80 -15.80
CA PHE A 164 1.35 7.83 -15.27
C PHE A 164 1.65 6.39 -15.70
N TYR A 165 1.87 6.14 -17.00
CA TYR A 165 2.15 4.79 -17.50
C TYR A 165 3.52 4.24 -17.07
N LYS A 166 4.50 5.10 -16.76
CA LYS A 166 5.75 4.65 -16.12
C LYS A 166 5.51 4.16 -14.70
N ARG A 167 4.56 4.77 -13.97
CA ARG A 167 4.15 4.32 -12.64
C ARG A 167 3.42 2.98 -12.70
N LEU A 168 2.47 2.87 -13.63
CA LEU A 168 1.73 1.65 -13.88
C LEU A 168 2.66 0.49 -14.28
N LEU A 169 3.57 0.73 -15.22
CA LEU A 169 4.54 -0.27 -15.67
C LEU A 169 5.50 -0.71 -14.56
N GLY A 170 5.86 0.19 -13.63
CA GLY A 170 6.65 -0.20 -12.45
C GLY A 170 5.88 -1.15 -11.52
N LEU A 171 4.58 -0.95 -11.37
CA LEU A 171 3.71 -1.81 -10.56
C LEU A 171 3.53 -3.19 -11.22
N THR A 172 3.19 -3.25 -12.51
CA THR A 172 3.06 -4.54 -13.22
C THR A 172 4.39 -5.30 -13.32
N SER A 173 5.49 -4.59 -13.57
CA SER A 173 6.82 -5.20 -13.57
C SER A 173 7.19 -5.79 -12.21
N THR A 174 6.86 -5.11 -11.10
CA THR A 174 7.16 -5.65 -9.76
C THR A 174 6.28 -6.83 -9.39
N LEU A 175 4.99 -6.82 -9.74
CA LEU A 175 4.12 -7.99 -9.55
C LEU A 175 4.62 -9.19 -10.36
N SER A 176 5.04 -8.96 -11.61
CA SER A 176 5.61 -10.01 -12.47
C SER A 176 6.92 -10.56 -11.91
N VAL A 177 7.78 -9.71 -11.32
CA VAL A 177 9.01 -10.16 -10.63
C VAL A 177 8.67 -11.02 -9.42
N LYS A 178 7.73 -10.60 -8.57
CA LYS A 178 7.33 -11.36 -7.38
C LYS A 178 6.77 -12.72 -7.74
N LEU A 179 5.95 -12.81 -8.78
CA LEU A 179 5.47 -14.10 -9.28
C LEU A 179 6.61 -14.96 -9.85
N ALA A 180 7.52 -14.38 -10.64
CA ALA A 180 8.63 -15.12 -11.25
C ALA A 180 9.68 -15.61 -10.24
N GLN A 181 9.73 -15.00 -9.04
CA GLN A 181 10.62 -15.38 -7.95
C GLN A 181 9.97 -16.34 -6.95
N ASP A 182 8.72 -16.75 -7.18
CA ASP A 182 7.91 -17.54 -6.24
C ASP A 182 7.65 -16.83 -4.88
N ASP A 183 7.77 -15.50 -4.84
CA ASP A 183 7.53 -14.65 -3.66
C ASP A 183 6.06 -14.18 -3.54
N LEU A 184 5.25 -14.46 -4.55
CA LEU A 184 3.84 -14.06 -4.63
C LEU A 184 2.93 -15.25 -4.26
N HIS A 185 2.23 -15.12 -3.15
CA HIS A 185 1.24 -16.11 -2.71
C HIS A 185 -0.17 -15.55 -2.80
N ILE A 186 -1.11 -16.38 -3.24
CA ILE A 186 -2.52 -16.03 -3.33
C ILE A 186 -3.27 -16.84 -2.29
N VAL A 187 -4.07 -16.16 -1.49
CA VAL A 187 -4.85 -16.74 -0.40
C VAL A 187 -6.32 -16.48 -0.67
N ASP A 188 -7.18 -17.41 -0.24
CA ASP A 188 -8.63 -17.22 -0.33
C ASP A 188 -9.10 -16.00 0.48
N ASN A 189 -8.94 -16.05 1.80
CA ASN A 189 -9.31 -14.99 2.74
C ASN A 189 -8.24 -14.81 3.84
N LEU A 190 -8.21 -13.65 4.50
CA LEU A 190 -7.28 -13.37 5.62
C LEU A 190 -7.85 -13.73 7.01
N GLU A 191 -8.79 -14.68 7.08
CA GLU A 191 -9.41 -15.09 8.34
C GLU A 191 -8.52 -16.08 9.10
N ILE A 192 -7.98 -15.65 10.23
CA ILE A 192 -7.11 -16.46 11.09
C ILE A 192 -7.93 -17.02 12.27
N PRO A 193 -7.72 -18.27 12.72
CA PRO A 193 -8.48 -18.86 13.83
C PRO A 193 -8.23 -18.19 15.19
N THR A 194 -7.08 -17.54 15.38
CA THR A 194 -6.62 -17.02 16.67
C THR A 194 -6.09 -15.59 16.52
N GLU A 195 -6.21 -14.77 17.57
CA GLU A 195 -5.67 -13.40 17.62
C GLU A 195 -4.16 -13.36 17.95
N ASP A 196 -3.53 -14.53 18.16
CA ASP A 196 -2.15 -14.65 18.63
C ASP A 196 -1.13 -14.41 17.51
N HIS A 197 -0.16 -13.51 17.74
CA HIS A 197 0.92 -13.21 16.79
C HIS A 197 1.82 -14.42 16.49
N LYS A 198 1.99 -15.33 17.46
CA LYS A 198 2.79 -16.54 17.28
C LYS A 198 2.26 -17.43 16.17
N PHE A 199 0.94 -17.50 16.02
CA PHE A 199 0.33 -18.27 14.94
C PHE A 199 0.79 -17.78 13.56
N LEU A 200 0.89 -16.45 13.38
CA LEU A 200 1.41 -15.86 12.14
C LEU A 200 2.89 -16.15 11.94
N GLU A 201 3.70 -16.05 12.99
CA GLU A 201 5.14 -16.36 12.92
C GLU A 201 5.36 -17.83 12.56
N ASP A 202 4.63 -18.75 13.21
CA ASP A 202 4.68 -20.18 12.94
C ASP A 202 4.24 -20.49 11.50
N LEU A 203 3.14 -19.87 11.03
CA LEU A 203 2.66 -20.01 9.65
C LEU A 203 3.71 -19.57 8.62
N VAL A 204 4.32 -18.40 8.82
CA VAL A 204 5.36 -17.85 7.93
C VAL A 204 6.60 -18.74 7.93
N GLN A 205 6.98 -19.25 9.09
CA GLN A 205 8.13 -20.13 9.25
C GLN A 205 7.91 -21.51 8.61
N GLU A 206 6.75 -22.13 8.82
CA GLU A 206 6.44 -23.44 8.24
C GLU A 206 6.38 -23.40 6.71
N ARG A 207 5.86 -22.30 6.14
CA ARG A 207 5.72 -22.12 4.68
C ARG A 207 6.95 -21.52 4.00
N ASN A 208 7.96 -21.15 4.79
CA ASN A 208 9.18 -20.49 4.31
C ASN A 208 8.92 -19.21 3.52
N TRP A 209 7.96 -18.39 3.94
CA TRP A 209 7.65 -17.08 3.31
C TRP A 209 8.68 -15.98 3.59
N GLY A 210 9.88 -16.34 4.05
CA GLY A 210 10.96 -15.40 4.35
C GLY A 210 10.75 -14.60 5.63
N VAL A 211 11.52 -13.53 5.77
CA VAL A 211 11.62 -12.71 6.99
C VAL A 211 10.52 -11.64 7.06
N SER A 212 9.97 -11.21 5.93
CA SER A 212 9.01 -10.10 5.89
C SER A 212 7.92 -10.33 4.88
N VAL A 213 6.68 -10.10 5.33
CA VAL A 213 5.47 -10.44 4.58
C VAL A 213 4.57 -9.21 4.46
N LEU A 214 4.05 -8.98 3.26
CA LEU A 214 3.06 -7.95 3.00
C LEU A 214 1.73 -8.59 2.63
N PHE A 215 0.75 -8.49 3.52
CA PHE A 215 -0.63 -8.94 3.31
C PHE A 215 -1.45 -7.83 2.69
N ILE A 216 -2.12 -8.12 1.58
CA ILE A 216 -2.97 -7.17 0.87
C ILE A 216 -4.39 -7.69 0.80
N ASP A 217 -5.32 -6.85 1.23
CA ASP A 217 -6.74 -7.11 1.14
C ASP A 217 -7.48 -6.01 0.38
N ASP A 218 -8.67 -6.33 -0.07
CA ASP A 218 -9.51 -5.41 -0.80
C ASP A 218 -10.07 -4.27 0.07
N THR A 219 -10.58 -4.61 1.25
CA THR A 219 -11.26 -3.67 2.15
C THR A 219 -10.33 -3.06 3.19
N ASP A 220 -10.68 -1.86 3.66
CA ASP A 220 -9.97 -1.21 4.78
C ASP A 220 -10.23 -1.88 6.12
N ILE A 221 -11.41 -2.48 6.25
CA ILE A 221 -11.81 -3.21 7.44
C ILE A 221 -11.40 -4.66 7.24
N MET A 222 -10.19 -4.98 7.72
CA MET A 222 -9.67 -6.34 7.74
C MET A 222 -10.19 -7.12 8.94
N PRO A 223 -10.16 -8.47 8.91
CA PRO A 223 -10.61 -9.28 10.03
C PRO A 223 -9.83 -8.96 11.32
N ARG A 224 -10.55 -9.00 12.45
CA ARG A 224 -10.00 -8.61 13.76
C ARG A 224 -8.77 -9.44 14.16
N ASN A 225 -8.81 -10.73 13.88
CA ASN A 225 -7.76 -11.65 14.35
C ASN A 225 -6.41 -11.34 13.70
N ILE A 226 -6.38 -11.14 12.38
CA ILE A 226 -5.13 -10.81 11.67
C ILE A 226 -4.64 -9.41 12.01
N THR A 227 -5.55 -8.45 12.19
CA THR A 227 -5.15 -7.07 12.53
C THR A 227 -4.47 -6.99 13.90
N VAL A 228 -5.03 -7.65 14.91
CA VAL A 228 -4.43 -7.72 16.25
C VAL A 228 -3.11 -8.50 16.23
N ALA A 229 -3.05 -9.61 15.48
CA ALA A 229 -1.85 -10.43 15.37
C ALA A 229 -0.71 -9.67 14.66
N ALA A 230 -1.00 -9.00 13.54
CA ALA A 230 -0.03 -8.26 12.75
C ALA A 230 0.46 -6.96 13.42
N ASP A 231 -0.38 -6.26 14.21
CA ASP A 231 0.02 -5.02 14.90
C ASP A 231 1.19 -5.23 15.88
N ASN A 232 1.29 -6.43 16.45
CA ASN A 232 2.40 -6.81 17.32
C ASN A 232 3.72 -7.05 16.55
N ILE A 233 3.65 -7.37 15.25
CA ILE A 233 4.79 -7.81 14.43
C ILE A 233 5.23 -6.70 13.47
N LYS A 234 6.48 -6.25 13.57
CA LYS A 234 6.98 -5.11 12.76
C LYS A 234 7.29 -5.45 11.29
N HIS A 235 7.58 -6.72 11.00
CA HIS A 235 8.01 -7.17 9.68
C HIS A 235 6.87 -7.79 8.85
N MET A 236 5.68 -7.92 9.43
CA MET A 236 4.46 -8.34 8.75
C MET A 236 3.52 -7.14 8.71
N ASN A 237 3.19 -6.67 7.51
CA ASN A 237 2.34 -5.49 7.36
C ASN A 237 1.06 -5.84 6.61
N LEU A 238 -0.04 -5.23 7.04
CA LEU A 238 -1.33 -5.27 6.39
C LEU A 238 -1.54 -3.98 5.59
N MET A 239 -2.07 -4.09 4.36
CA MET A 239 -2.32 -2.93 3.52
C MET A 239 -3.55 -3.15 2.60
N PRO A 240 -4.42 -2.16 2.41
CA PRO A 240 -5.50 -2.26 1.43
C PRO A 240 -4.96 -2.15 -0.01
N VAL A 241 -5.70 -2.67 -0.99
CA VAL A 241 -5.33 -2.67 -2.42
C VAL A 241 -4.95 -1.28 -2.95
N TYR A 242 -5.69 -0.23 -2.56
CA TYR A 242 -5.40 1.13 -3.05
C TYR A 242 -4.08 1.70 -2.50
N GLY A 243 -3.53 1.14 -1.42
CA GLY A 243 -2.25 1.49 -0.84
C GLY A 243 -1.06 0.82 -1.52
N LEU A 244 -1.32 -0.12 -2.45
CA LEU A 244 -0.30 -0.92 -3.12
C LEU A 244 0.70 -0.04 -3.87
N ASN A 245 1.97 -0.25 -3.57
CA ASN A 245 3.04 0.58 -4.10
C ASN A 245 4.34 -0.23 -4.28
N VAL A 246 5.14 0.18 -5.27
CA VAL A 246 6.40 -0.47 -5.65
C VAL A 246 7.40 -0.56 -4.48
N TYR A 247 7.56 0.51 -3.69
CA TYR A 247 8.49 0.53 -2.56
C TYR A 247 8.14 -0.51 -1.49
N SER A 248 6.87 -0.62 -1.09
CA SER A 248 6.39 -1.59 -0.11
C SER A 248 6.55 -3.01 -0.63
N MET A 249 6.24 -3.27 -1.91
CA MET A 249 6.43 -4.61 -2.48
C MET A 249 7.89 -5.06 -2.49
N LEU A 250 8.83 -4.14 -2.71
CA LEU A 250 10.27 -4.45 -2.66
C LEU A 250 10.85 -4.50 -1.25
N LYS A 251 10.23 -3.78 -0.30
CA LYS A 251 10.65 -3.79 1.10
C LYS A 251 10.39 -5.14 1.77
N HIS A 252 9.35 -5.85 1.34
CA HIS A 252 8.98 -7.16 1.86
C HIS A 252 9.47 -8.27 0.93
N GLU A 253 9.86 -9.40 1.52
CA GLU A 253 10.31 -10.58 0.78
C GLU A 253 9.13 -11.27 0.12
N THR A 254 8.03 -11.48 0.84
CA THR A 254 6.83 -12.10 0.28
C THR A 254 5.65 -11.15 0.22
N LEU A 255 4.83 -11.36 -0.80
CA LEU A 255 3.61 -10.61 -1.06
C LEU A 255 2.45 -11.60 -1.08
N VAL A 256 1.48 -11.38 -0.19
CA VAL A 256 0.29 -12.22 -0.04
C VAL A 256 -0.94 -11.42 -0.48
N LEU A 257 -1.64 -11.89 -1.52
CA LEU A 257 -2.87 -11.28 -2.03
C LEU A 257 -4.09 -12.13 -1.66
N THR A 258 -5.19 -11.51 -1.22
CA THR A 258 -6.49 -12.19 -1.23
C THR A 258 -7.02 -12.35 -2.65
N LEU A 259 -7.92 -13.31 -2.87
CA LEU A 259 -8.63 -13.46 -4.15
C LEU A 259 -9.38 -12.18 -4.53
N ALA A 260 -10.08 -11.57 -3.57
CA ALA A 260 -10.77 -10.29 -3.77
C ALA A 260 -9.79 -9.17 -4.16
N ALA A 261 -8.64 -9.07 -3.49
CA ALA A 261 -7.63 -8.08 -3.80
C ALA A 261 -7.06 -8.26 -5.21
N LEU A 262 -6.77 -9.51 -5.58
CA LEU A 262 -6.25 -9.88 -6.90
C LEU A 262 -7.18 -9.42 -8.02
N GLU A 263 -8.47 -9.73 -7.92
CA GLU A 263 -9.48 -9.34 -8.92
C GLU A 263 -9.54 -7.82 -9.08
N LYS A 264 -9.53 -7.07 -7.97
CA LYS A 264 -9.57 -5.60 -8.02
C LYS A 264 -8.30 -5.01 -8.63
N ILE A 265 -7.13 -5.57 -8.32
CA ILE A 265 -5.85 -5.13 -8.90
C ILE A 265 -5.89 -5.28 -10.42
N GLU A 266 -6.27 -6.46 -10.91
CA GLU A 266 -6.34 -6.72 -12.35
C GLU A 266 -7.37 -5.83 -13.04
N ASP A 267 -8.58 -5.72 -12.51
CA ASP A 267 -9.63 -4.88 -13.10
C ASP A 267 -9.17 -3.42 -13.22
N LYS A 268 -8.50 -2.87 -12.20
CA LYS A 268 -8.01 -1.48 -12.21
C LYS A 268 -6.86 -1.27 -13.19
N ILE A 269 -5.92 -2.19 -13.25
CA ILE A 269 -4.76 -2.10 -14.15
C ILE A 269 -5.21 -2.26 -15.60
N LEU A 270 -6.01 -3.28 -15.90
CA LEU A 270 -6.52 -3.56 -17.24
C LEU A 270 -7.40 -2.42 -17.75
N PHE A 271 -8.29 -1.90 -16.89
CA PHE A 271 -9.08 -0.72 -17.23
C PHE A 271 -8.20 0.44 -17.73
N GLN A 272 -7.07 0.68 -17.05
CA GLN A 272 -6.19 1.78 -17.37
C GLN A 272 -5.28 1.54 -18.59
N LEU A 273 -4.92 0.28 -18.86
CA LEU A 273 -4.19 -0.12 -20.06
C LEU A 273 -5.05 0.02 -21.33
N HIS A 274 -6.33 -0.36 -21.26
CA HIS A 274 -7.26 -0.34 -22.39
C HIS A 274 -8.12 0.94 -22.48
N ARG A 275 -7.79 1.95 -21.66
CA ARG A 275 -8.52 3.21 -21.59
C ARG A 275 -8.36 4.06 -22.87
N SER A 276 -9.46 4.38 -23.56
CA SER A 276 -9.44 5.17 -24.81
C SER A 276 -9.49 6.69 -24.61
N ASP A 277 -10.11 7.17 -23.52
CA ASP A 277 -10.36 8.58 -23.21
C ASP A 277 -9.14 9.30 -22.59
N ASN A 278 -8.00 8.62 -22.47
CA ASN A 278 -6.80 9.16 -21.83
C ASN A 278 -6.30 10.46 -22.49
N VAL A 279 -6.41 10.59 -23.81
CA VAL A 279 -6.05 11.83 -24.54
C VAL A 279 -6.94 12.98 -24.10
N HIS A 280 -8.25 12.74 -23.96
CA HIS A 280 -9.20 13.77 -23.53
C HIS A 280 -8.94 14.20 -22.08
N ILE A 281 -8.64 13.26 -21.18
CA ILE A 281 -8.39 13.55 -19.76
C ILE A 281 -7.07 14.29 -19.55
N THR A 282 -6.04 13.93 -20.32
CA THR A 282 -4.72 14.55 -20.22
C THR A 282 -4.64 15.89 -20.94
N SER A 283 -5.60 16.16 -21.85
CA SER A 283 -5.69 17.46 -22.51
C SER A 283 -5.87 18.57 -21.48
N LYS A 284 -5.21 19.72 -21.71
CA LYS A 284 -5.42 20.89 -20.86
C LYS A 284 -6.87 21.33 -21.02
N PHE A 285 -7.55 21.53 -19.91
CA PHE A 285 -8.89 22.09 -19.93
C PHE A 285 -8.85 23.48 -20.57
N HIS A 286 -9.43 23.61 -21.76
CA HIS A 286 -9.66 24.89 -22.41
C HIS A 286 -11.09 25.32 -22.11
N LEU A 287 -11.26 26.47 -21.44
CA LEU A 287 -12.56 27.14 -21.41
C LEU A 287 -12.93 27.48 -22.85
N ASN A 288 -14.08 26.99 -23.32
CA ASN A 288 -14.63 27.41 -24.60
C ASN A 288 -14.85 28.92 -24.53
N GLN A 289 -13.96 29.69 -25.15
CA GLN A 289 -14.19 31.11 -25.40
C GLN A 289 -15.18 31.19 -26.56
N GLN A 290 -16.47 31.17 -26.23
CA GLN A 290 -17.56 31.59 -27.11
C GLN A 290 -17.83 33.08 -26.89
#